data_AF-A0A944HKF5-F1
#
_entry.id   AF-A0A944HKF5-F1
#
_cell.length_a   1.000
_cell.length_b   1.000
_cell.length_c   1.000
_cell.angle_alpha   90.00
_cell.angle_beta   90.00
_cell.angle_gamma   90.00
#
_symmetry.space_group_name_H-M   'P 1'
#
loop_
_entity.id
_entity.type
_entity.pdbx_description
1 polymer ?
#
loop_
_entity_poly.entity_id
_entity_poly.type
_entity_poly.pdbx_seq_one_letter_code
_entity_poly.pdbx_strand_id
1 'polypeptide(L)'
;MRRLGEHLAAAVPLTAGQSSPALVWDERYGWRTATSRRHPIGKETGTAPDGEGIRYLGSGTRPEPDELLEQYADGRKGSKRPKA
;
A
#
# COMPACT_ATOMS: atom_id res chain seq x y z
N MET A 1 -26.32 0.26 -3.10
CA MET A 1 -25.82 0.11 -4.49
C MET A 1 -24.29 0.25 -4.44
N ARG A 2 -23.54 -0.83 -4.71
CA ARG A 2 -22.09 -0.74 -5.00
C ARG A 2 -21.95 -0.66 -6.53
N ARG A 3 -21.22 0.32 -7.06
CA ARG A 3 -20.87 0.31 -8.49
C ARG A 3 -19.78 -0.74 -8.71
N LEU A 4 -19.95 -1.57 -9.73
CA LEU A 4 -18.88 -2.44 -10.26
C LEU A 4 -17.72 -1.53 -10.69
N GLY A 5 -16.60 -1.58 -9.96
CA GLY A 5 -15.43 -0.72 -10.16
C GLY A 5 -15.10 0.24 -9.01
N GLU A 6 -15.88 0.29 -7.94
CA GLU A 6 -15.54 1.12 -6.76
C GLU A 6 -14.78 0.29 -5.71
N HIS A 7 -13.45 0.35 -5.76
CA HIS A 7 -12.59 -0.23 -4.73
C HIS A 7 -12.22 0.79 -3.66
N LEU A 8 -12.30 0.39 -2.40
CA LEU A 8 -11.91 1.25 -1.28
C LEU A 8 -10.39 1.25 -1.14
N ALA A 9 -9.80 2.44 -1.21
CA ALA A 9 -8.40 2.65 -0.93
C ALA A 9 -8.18 3.90 -0.08
N ALA A 10 -7.15 3.87 0.76
CA ALA A 10 -6.75 4.98 1.61
C ALA A 10 -5.23 5.15 1.58
N ALA A 11 -4.75 6.38 1.66
CA ALA A 11 -3.33 6.70 1.76
C ALA A 11 -3.05 7.44 3.06
N VAL A 12 -2.05 6.98 3.81
CA VAL A 12 -1.67 7.53 5.11
C VAL A 12 -0.18 7.90 5.07
N PRO A 13 0.18 9.18 5.28
CA PRO A 13 1.55 9.55 5.60
C PRO A 13 1.84 9.15 7.06
N LEU A 14 2.91 8.39 7.28
CA LEU A 14 3.29 7.96 8.63
C LEU A 14 4.09 9.04 9.38
N THR A 15 4.78 9.92 8.66
CA THR A 15 5.58 11.00 9.24
C THR A 15 5.30 12.33 8.54
N ALA A 16 5.19 13.41 9.31
CA ALA A 16 5.10 14.75 8.75
C ALA A 16 6.38 15.11 7.96
N GLY A 17 6.22 15.62 6.73
CA GLY A 17 7.34 16.06 5.90
C GLY A 17 8.06 14.97 5.08
N GLN A 18 7.55 13.73 5.08
CA GLN A 18 8.17 12.66 4.32
C GLN A 18 8.12 12.89 2.80
N SER A 19 9.25 12.73 2.11
CA SER A 19 9.40 12.99 0.67
C SER A 19 8.73 11.93 -0.22
N SER A 20 8.79 10.67 0.20
CA SER A 20 8.08 9.47 -0.29
C SER A 20 8.63 8.25 0.50
N PRO A 21 7.96 7.08 0.59
CA PRO A 21 6.64 6.72 0.06
C PRO A 21 5.49 6.79 1.09
N ALA A 22 4.29 7.15 0.66
CA ALA A 22 3.08 7.05 1.50
C ALA A 22 2.65 5.59 1.67
N LEU A 23 2.00 5.25 2.79
CA LEU A 23 1.43 3.94 3.01
C LEU A 23 0.00 3.89 2.44
N VAL A 24 -0.30 2.92 1.57
CA VAL A 24 -1.60 2.78 0.90
C VAL A 24 -2.23 1.45 1.26
N TRP A 25 -3.49 1.48 1.69
CA TRP A 25 -4.34 0.30 1.77
C TRP A 25 -5.27 0.26 0.57
N ASP A 26 -5.38 -0.89 -0.09
CA ASP A 26 -6.39 -1.19 -1.12
C ASP A 26 -7.07 -2.50 -0.74
N GLU A 27 -8.41 -2.54 -0.72
CA GLU A 27 -9.15 -3.73 -0.31
C GLU A 27 -8.79 -5.00 -1.11
N ARG A 28 -8.31 -4.84 -2.36
CA ARG A 28 -7.92 -5.95 -3.24
C ARG A 28 -6.52 -6.47 -2.96
N TYR A 29 -5.65 -5.59 -2.46
CA TYR A 29 -4.20 -5.81 -2.50
C TYR A 29 -3.52 -5.69 -1.13
N GLY A 30 -4.24 -5.23 -0.11
CA GLY A 30 -3.71 -4.98 1.23
C GLY A 30 -2.87 -3.71 1.31
N TRP A 31 -1.97 -3.68 2.28
CA TRP A 31 -1.08 -2.54 2.49
C TRP A 31 0.13 -2.58 1.58
N ARG A 32 0.51 -1.42 1.04
CA ARG A 32 1.71 -1.26 0.22
C ARG A 32 2.30 0.14 0.34
N THR A 33 3.56 0.30 -0.04
CA THR A 33 4.14 1.64 -0.26
C THR A 33 3.68 2.21 -1.61
N ALA A 34 3.56 3.53 -1.68
CA ALA A 34 3.30 4.29 -2.90
C ALA A 34 4.41 5.29 -3.18
N THR A 35 4.92 5.28 -4.40
CA THR A 35 6.08 6.08 -4.82
C THR A 35 5.72 7.53 -5.15
N SER A 36 4.44 7.82 -5.45
CA SER A 36 3.95 9.16 -5.76
C SER A 36 3.28 9.82 -4.56
N ARG A 37 3.82 10.96 -4.12
CA ARG A 37 3.21 11.80 -3.09
C ARG A 37 1.94 12.51 -3.56
N ARG A 38 1.87 12.86 -4.86
CA ARG A 38 0.73 13.60 -5.43
C ARG A 38 -0.46 12.68 -5.74
N HIS A 39 -0.17 11.44 -6.11
CA HIS A 39 -1.18 10.46 -6.55
C HIS A 39 -0.90 9.05 -5.99
N PRO A 40 -0.97 8.83 -4.67
CA PRO A 40 -0.56 7.56 -4.04
C PRO A 40 -1.45 6.37 -4.41
N ILE A 41 -2.74 6.59 -4.66
CA ILE A 41 -3.70 5.53 -5.01
C ILE A 41 -3.66 5.20 -6.53
N GLY A 42 -3.15 6.11 -7.36
CA GLY A 42 -3.08 5.90 -8.81
C GLY A 42 -4.46 5.82 -9.48
N LYS A 43 -4.46 5.55 -10.79
CA LYS A 43 -5.68 5.21 -11.54
C LYS A 43 -5.92 3.72 -11.43
N GLU A 44 -7.18 3.30 -11.51
CA GLU A 44 -7.51 1.89 -11.65
C GLU A 44 -7.07 1.38 -13.02
N THR A 45 -6.15 0.42 -13.02
CA THR A 45 -5.61 -0.21 -14.24
C THR A 45 -6.03 -1.68 -14.38
N GLY A 46 -6.80 -2.22 -13.41
CA GLY A 46 -7.10 -3.65 -13.32
C GLY A 46 -5.90 -4.52 -12.92
N THR A 47 -4.72 -3.91 -12.74
CA THR A 47 -3.49 -4.58 -12.32
C THR A 47 -3.03 -4.07 -10.97
N ALA A 48 -2.40 -4.94 -10.19
CA ALA A 48 -1.80 -4.55 -8.94
C ALA A 48 -0.56 -3.67 -9.21
N PRO A 49 -0.36 -2.57 -8.48
CA PRO A 49 0.82 -1.74 -8.63
C PRO A 49 2.10 -2.53 -8.34
N ASP A 50 3.09 -2.41 -9.23
CA ASP A 50 4.41 -3.00 -9.13
C ASP A 50 5.51 -1.99 -9.54
N GLY A 51 6.77 -2.37 -9.32
CA GLY A 51 7.93 -1.55 -9.67
C GLY A 51 8.77 -1.11 -8.48
N GLU A 52 9.89 -0.45 -8.78
CA GLU A 52 10.86 0.03 -7.79
C GLU A 52 10.17 0.97 -6.77
N GLY A 53 10.39 0.71 -5.48
CA GLY A 53 9.78 1.49 -4.40
C GLY A 53 8.36 1.09 -4.00
N ILE A 54 7.74 0.09 -4.66
CA ILE A 54 6.49 -0.53 -4.23
C ILE A 54 6.80 -1.83 -3.46
N ARG A 55 6.46 -1.84 -2.18
CA ARG A 55 6.59 -2.99 -1.27
C ARG A 55 5.22 -3.31 -0.70
N TYR A 56 4.81 -4.58 -0.74
CA TYR A 56 3.61 -5.04 -0.04
C TYR A 56 3.97 -5.34 1.42
N LEU A 57 3.18 -4.79 2.33
CA LEU A 57 3.39 -4.89 3.77
C LEU A 57 2.26 -5.72 4.41
N GLY A 58 2.62 -6.44 5.46
CA GLY A 58 1.74 -7.36 6.15
C GLY A 58 1.67 -8.74 5.49
N SER A 59 1.40 -9.74 6.31
CA SER A 59 1.12 -11.11 5.84
C SER A 59 -0.31 -11.31 5.31
N GLY A 60 -1.22 -10.35 5.52
CA GLY A 60 -2.61 -10.38 5.09
C GLY A 60 -3.19 -9.00 4.76
N THR A 61 -4.49 -8.94 4.42
CA THR A 61 -5.18 -7.69 4.06
C THR A 61 -5.48 -6.76 5.24
N ARG A 62 -5.45 -7.27 6.47
CA ARG A 62 -5.56 -6.52 7.74
C ARG A 62 -4.48 -6.99 8.74
N PRO A 63 -3.21 -6.59 8.53
CA PRO A 63 -2.13 -6.81 9.47
C PRO A 63 -2.25 -5.87 10.68
N GLU A 64 -1.57 -6.22 11.77
CA GLU A 64 -1.51 -5.37 12.97
C GLU A 64 -0.69 -4.09 12.69
N PRO A 65 -1.01 -2.95 13.34
CA PRO A 65 -0.30 -1.68 13.11
C PRO A 65 1.22 -1.78 13.34
N ASP A 66 1.65 -2.48 14.39
CA ASP A 66 3.07 -2.61 14.74
C ASP A 66 3.84 -3.43 13.69
N GLU A 67 3.20 -4.44 13.10
CA GLU A 67 3.77 -5.21 11.98
C GLU A 67 4.01 -4.31 10.76
N LEU A 68 3.06 -3.43 10.45
CA LEU A 68 3.20 -2.48 9.35
C LEU A 68 4.34 -1.50 9.57
N LEU A 69 4.46 -0.96 10.79
CA LEU A 69 5.51 0.00 11.13
C LEU A 69 6.91 -0.64 11.07
N GLU A 70 7.05 -1.86 11.60
CA GLU A 70 8.32 -2.60 11.56
C GLU A 70 8.77 -2.88 10.12
N GLN A 71 7.86 -3.37 9.27
CA GLN A 71 8.17 -3.68 7.88
C GLN A 71 8.39 -2.41 7.04
N TYR A 72 7.69 -1.33 7.37
CA TYR A 72 7.91 -0.05 6.72
C TYR A 72 9.31 0.50 7.01
N ALA A 73 9.73 0.46 8.29
CA ALA A 73 11.02 0.95 8.76
C ALA A 73 12.20 0.11 8.26
N ASP A 74 12.07 -1.21 8.21
CA ASP A 74 13.11 -2.06 7.62
C ASP A 74 12.93 -2.15 6.10
N GLY A 75 13.72 -1.38 5.35
CA GLY A 75 13.73 -1.38 3.88
C GLY A 75 13.96 -2.76 3.23
N ARG A 76 14.49 -3.74 3.98
CA ARG A 76 14.70 -5.12 3.52
C ARG A 76 13.46 -6.00 3.72
N LYS A 77 12.49 -5.53 4.51
CA LYS A 77 11.21 -6.20 4.76
C LYS A 77 10.13 -5.66 3.82
N GLY A 78 9.07 -6.44 3.67
CA GLY A 78 8.08 -6.28 2.61
C GLY A 78 8.27 -7.34 1.54
N SER A 79 7.15 -7.85 1.04
CA SER A 79 7.10 -9.09 0.28
C SER A 79 6.56 -8.87 -1.13
N LYS A 80 6.58 -9.94 -1.94
CA LYS A 80 5.70 -10.02 -3.11
C LYS A 80 4.26 -9.98 -2.63
N ARG A 81 3.39 -9.35 -3.42
CA ARG A 81 1.94 -9.25 -3.17
C ARG A 81 1.39 -10.53 -2.53
N PRO A 82 0.62 -10.43 -1.42
CA PRO A 82 -0.04 -11.59 -0.84
C PRO A 82 -0.93 -12.25 -1.90
N LYS A 83 -0.82 -13.57 -2.03
CA LYS A 83 -1.78 -14.34 -2.84
C LYS A 83 -3.12 -14.33 -2.11
N ALA A 84 -4.19 -14.08 -2.87
CA ALA A 84 -5.55 -14.27 -2.39
C ALA A 84 -5.79 -15.73 -1.99
#